data_AF-A0A7S2IND4-F1
#
_entry.id   AF-A0A7S2IND4-F1
#
_cell.length_a   1.000
_cell.length_b   1.000
_cell.length_c   1.000
_cell.angle_alpha   90.00
_cell.angle_beta   90.00
_cell.angle_gamma   90.00
#
_symmetry.space_group_name_H-M   'P 1'
#
loop_
_entity.id
_entity.type
_entity.pdbx_description
1 polymer ?
#
loop_
_entity_poly.entity_id
_entity_poly.type
_entity_poly.pdbx_seq_one_letter_code
_entity_poly.pdbx_strand_id
1 'polypeptide(L)'
;RMPTAAFAGPLLTALGGSWPSSPIGPTAVQPATLMDYTRFHGMHVGVSAARRCVRSFDSGVILFSPVSYRKDPALFPRAGVSRFEVFNLTVIKYYLLVLFTLTGLSTFLGLTQIIDARDNLATGEDASLWQHPLHPDSGMVEYLTRRAGGPVTPVRRFEYRFLLVGLHVVMLHYRSPDGALHLMEIYDSRLGWW
;
A
#
# COMPACT_ATOMS: atom_id res chain seq x y z
N ARG A 1 64.26 23.44 7.94
CA ARG A 1 64.74 22.09 8.34
C ARG A 1 63.58 21.36 8.99
N MET A 2 62.94 20.47 8.24
CA MET A 2 61.90 19.53 8.67
C MET A 2 62.31 18.16 8.12
N PRO A 3 62.12 17.04 8.83
CA PRO A 3 62.56 15.74 8.35
C PRO A 3 61.55 15.13 7.37
N THR A 4 62.10 14.69 6.25
CA THR A 4 61.49 13.83 5.24
C THR A 4 61.35 12.41 5.79
N ALA A 5 60.14 11.86 5.79
CA ALA A 5 59.93 10.43 6.05
C ALA A 5 59.56 9.75 4.72
N ALA A 6 60.50 8.93 4.22
CA ALA A 6 60.28 8.00 3.13
C ALA A 6 59.72 6.69 3.71
N PHE A 7 58.67 6.15 3.10
CA PHE A 7 58.21 4.78 3.35
C PHE A 7 58.29 3.99 2.04
N ALA A 8 59.23 3.05 2.00
CA ALA A 8 59.29 1.97 1.02
C ALA A 8 58.46 0.78 1.52
N GLY A 9 57.84 0.03 0.59
CA GLY A 9 56.86 -1.06 0.79
C GLY A 9 57.37 -2.33 1.49
N PRO A 10 56.82 -3.55 1.25
CA PRO A 10 56.04 -4.02 0.09
C PRO A 10 54.87 -4.99 0.47
N LEU A 11 54.42 -5.75 -0.55
CA LEU A 11 53.81 -7.09 -0.49
C LEU A 11 52.30 -7.22 -0.77
N LEU A 12 51.95 -7.01 -2.04
CA LEU A 12 50.86 -7.70 -2.72
C LEU A 12 51.17 -9.21 -2.79
N THR A 13 50.49 -10.05 -2.02
CA THR A 13 50.43 -11.50 -2.28
C THR A 13 49.05 -12.06 -1.94
N ALA A 14 48.41 -12.62 -2.97
CA ALA A 14 47.47 -13.74 -2.96
C ALA A 14 46.31 -13.74 -1.93
N LEU A 15 45.14 -13.28 -2.37
CA LEU A 15 43.87 -13.94 -2.03
C LEU A 15 43.14 -14.29 -3.34
N GLY A 16 43.60 -15.37 -3.97
CA GLY A 16 42.86 -16.09 -5.00
C GLY A 16 41.69 -16.84 -4.35
N GLY A 17 40.71 -16.10 -3.83
CA GLY A 17 39.42 -16.66 -3.45
C GLY A 17 38.57 -16.74 -4.70
N SER A 18 38.39 -17.95 -5.23
CA SER A 18 37.33 -18.22 -6.20
C SER A 18 36.00 -17.90 -5.53
N TRP A 19 35.42 -16.75 -5.87
CA TRP A 19 34.07 -16.41 -5.45
C TRP A 19 33.15 -17.51 -5.97
N PRO A 20 32.34 -18.17 -5.12
CA PRO A 20 31.32 -19.06 -5.61
C PRO A 20 30.38 -18.23 -6.49
N SER A 21 30.47 -18.42 -7.79
CA SER A 21 29.52 -17.91 -8.76
C SER A 21 28.24 -18.71 -8.60
N SER A 22 27.52 -18.46 -7.50
CA SER A 22 26.16 -18.95 -7.36
C SER A 22 25.37 -18.35 -8.53
N PRO A 23 24.72 -19.20 -9.34
CA PRO A 23 23.89 -18.70 -10.43
C PRO A 23 22.84 -17.79 -9.80
N ILE A 24 22.84 -16.52 -10.19
CA ILE A 24 21.77 -15.56 -9.91
C ILE A 24 20.57 -16.03 -10.74
N GLY A 25 19.95 -17.13 -10.33
CA GLY A 25 18.63 -17.48 -10.79
C GLY A 25 17.66 -16.37 -10.35
N PRO A 26 16.58 -16.12 -11.09
CA PRO A 26 15.56 -15.19 -10.65
C PRO A 26 15.02 -15.69 -9.31
N THR A 27 15.45 -15.06 -8.20
CA THR A 27 14.90 -15.34 -6.87
C THR A 27 13.41 -15.12 -6.96
N ALA A 28 12.63 -16.19 -6.75
CA ALA A 28 11.18 -16.13 -6.71
C ALA A 28 10.77 -14.96 -5.81
N VAL A 29 10.07 -13.98 -6.38
CA VAL A 29 9.66 -12.79 -5.64
C VAL A 29 8.66 -13.26 -4.59
N GLN A 30 9.04 -13.20 -3.31
CA GLN A 30 8.12 -13.56 -2.23
C GLN A 30 6.88 -12.65 -2.28
N PRO A 31 5.68 -13.19 -2.00
CA PRO A 31 4.47 -12.38 -1.94
C PRO A 31 4.50 -11.44 -0.72
N ALA A 32 3.74 -10.34 -0.80
CA ALA A 32 3.57 -9.43 0.33
C ALA A 32 2.81 -10.11 1.48
N THR A 33 3.35 -10.02 2.69
CA THR A 33 2.72 -10.54 3.91
C THR A 33 1.72 -9.55 4.49
N LEU A 34 0.86 -10.00 5.43
CA LEU A 34 -0.01 -9.09 6.19
C LEU A 34 0.80 -7.97 6.87
N MET A 35 1.93 -8.31 7.49
CA MET A 35 2.82 -7.34 8.13
C MET A 35 3.40 -6.32 7.14
N ASP A 36 3.73 -6.76 5.91
CA ASP A 36 4.16 -5.83 4.86
C ASP A 36 3.06 -4.81 4.55
N TYR A 37 1.81 -5.27 4.40
CA TYR A 37 0.68 -4.37 4.17
C TYR A 37 0.37 -3.47 5.36
N THR A 38 0.45 -3.99 6.59
CA THR A 38 0.24 -3.18 7.79
C THR A 38 1.23 -2.01 7.84
N ARG A 39 2.50 -2.28 7.51
CA ARG A 39 3.54 -1.25 7.43
C ARG A 39 3.36 -0.32 6.23
N PHE A 40 2.97 -0.87 5.09
CA PHE A 40 2.74 -0.12 3.86
C PHE A 40 1.60 0.89 4.02
N HIS A 41 0.47 0.45 4.56
CA HIS A 41 -0.68 1.31 4.82
C HIS A 41 -0.50 2.20 6.05
N GLY A 42 0.30 1.77 7.02
CA GLY A 42 0.80 2.63 8.09
C GLY A 42 1.87 3.62 7.63
N MET A 43 2.19 3.70 6.33
CA MET A 43 3.13 4.67 5.76
C MET A 43 4.56 4.58 6.32
N HIS A 44 4.94 3.41 6.84
CA HIS A 44 6.24 3.15 7.44
C HIS A 44 6.78 1.78 7.01
N VAL A 45 7.15 1.69 5.73
CA VAL A 45 7.61 0.47 5.07
C VAL A 45 8.92 0.70 4.33
N GLY A 46 9.80 -0.30 4.34
CA GLY A 46 11.03 -0.29 3.55
C GLY A 46 10.76 -0.55 2.06
N VAL A 47 11.61 -0.03 1.20
CA VAL A 47 11.44 -0.05 -0.27
C VAL A 47 11.17 -1.45 -0.84
N SER A 48 11.84 -2.48 -0.33
CA SER A 48 11.66 -3.86 -0.79
C SER A 48 10.26 -4.42 -0.50
N ALA A 49 9.72 -4.15 0.70
CA ALA A 49 8.36 -4.55 1.07
C ALA A 49 7.33 -3.70 0.32
N ALA A 50 7.57 -2.39 0.19
CA ALA A 50 6.71 -1.50 -0.61
C ALA A 50 6.59 -1.98 -2.06
N ARG A 51 7.70 -2.42 -2.66
CA ARG A 51 7.71 -2.98 -4.02
C ARG A 51 6.85 -4.24 -4.14
N ARG A 52 6.86 -5.12 -3.13
CA ARG A 52 5.98 -6.30 -3.13
C ARG A 52 4.51 -5.89 -3.04
N CYS A 53 4.17 -4.98 -2.12
CA CYS A 53 2.81 -4.47 -1.95
C CYS A 53 2.30 -3.73 -3.19
N VAL A 54 3.14 -2.93 -3.85
CA VAL A 54 2.76 -2.25 -5.09
C VAL A 54 2.50 -3.27 -6.19
N ARG A 55 3.43 -4.23 -6.39
CA ARG A 55 3.30 -5.27 -7.42
C ARG A 55 2.08 -6.16 -7.27
N SER A 56 1.64 -6.42 -6.04
CA SER A 56 0.42 -7.20 -5.83
C SER A 56 -0.85 -6.52 -6.37
N PHE A 57 -0.81 -5.21 -6.65
CA PHE A 57 -1.91 -4.47 -7.29
C PHE A 57 -1.69 -4.24 -8.79
N ASP A 58 -0.68 -4.85 -9.44
CA ASP A 58 -0.35 -4.58 -10.86
C ASP A 58 -1.51 -4.92 -11.81
N SER A 59 -2.29 -5.96 -11.51
CA SER A 59 -3.52 -6.33 -12.23
C SER A 59 -4.80 -5.84 -11.55
N GLY A 60 -4.65 -5.09 -10.46
CA GLY A 60 -5.71 -4.64 -9.59
C GLY A 60 -6.32 -3.31 -9.98
N VAL A 61 -7.34 -2.92 -9.22
CA VAL A 61 -7.95 -1.59 -9.26
C VAL A 61 -7.75 -0.97 -7.89
N ILE A 62 -7.32 0.29 -7.86
CA ILE A 62 -7.14 1.04 -6.63
C ILE A 62 -8.11 2.21 -6.64
N LEU A 63 -9.00 2.28 -5.65
CA LEU A 63 -10.02 3.32 -5.49
C LEU A 63 -9.77 4.11 -4.21
N PHE A 64 -9.73 5.43 -4.30
CA PHE A 64 -9.63 6.34 -3.15
C PHE A 64 -10.90 7.18 -3.04
N SER A 65 -11.75 6.93 -2.04
CA SER A 65 -13.01 7.65 -1.88
C SER A 65 -13.14 8.30 -0.50
N PRO A 66 -13.33 9.62 -0.41
CA PRO A 66 -13.78 10.21 0.84
C PRO A 66 -15.23 9.81 1.15
N VAL A 67 -15.60 9.84 2.42
CA VAL A 67 -16.94 9.48 2.91
C VAL A 67 -18.04 10.39 2.35
N SER A 68 -17.71 11.64 2.05
CA SER A 68 -18.67 12.65 1.57
C SER A 68 -19.38 12.25 0.26
N TYR A 69 -18.85 11.30 -0.51
CA TYR A 69 -19.37 10.93 -1.82
C TYR A 69 -20.44 9.85 -1.87
N ARG A 70 -20.87 9.30 -0.72
CA ARG A 70 -21.99 8.34 -0.64
C ARG A 70 -23.32 8.81 -1.27
N LYS A 71 -23.43 10.08 -1.67
CA LYS A 71 -24.66 10.71 -2.13
C LYS A 71 -24.74 10.98 -3.62
N ASP A 72 -23.65 10.80 -4.38
CA ASP A 72 -23.62 11.16 -5.80
C ASP A 72 -23.28 9.95 -6.70
N PRO A 73 -24.30 9.31 -7.30
CA PRO A 73 -24.10 8.18 -8.22
C PRO A 73 -23.38 8.56 -9.52
N ALA A 74 -23.25 9.85 -9.86
CA ALA A 74 -22.51 10.28 -11.05
C ALA A 74 -20.99 10.04 -10.93
N LEU A 75 -20.48 9.81 -9.71
CA LEU A 75 -19.04 9.65 -9.43
C LEU A 75 -18.49 8.25 -9.75
N PHE A 76 -19.38 7.27 -9.88
CA PHE A 76 -19.06 5.91 -10.29
C PHE A 76 -19.80 5.60 -11.59
N PRO A 77 -19.33 6.17 -12.71
CA PRO A 77 -20.09 6.12 -13.94
C PRO A 77 -20.27 4.68 -14.41
N ARG A 78 -21.44 4.40 -15.02
CA ARG A 78 -21.74 3.08 -15.59
C ARG A 78 -20.74 2.70 -16.68
N ALA A 79 -20.22 3.69 -17.40
CA ALA A 79 -19.20 3.54 -18.42
C ALA A 79 -18.02 4.48 -18.13
N GLY A 80 -16.79 4.00 -18.34
CA GLY A 80 -15.57 4.78 -18.19
C GLY A 80 -14.90 4.63 -16.82
N VAL A 81 -13.99 5.56 -16.56
CA VAL A 81 -13.07 5.57 -15.43
C VAL A 81 -13.57 6.51 -14.34
N SER A 82 -13.58 6.06 -13.08
CA SER A 82 -13.87 6.95 -11.95
C SER A 82 -12.69 7.87 -11.71
N ARG A 83 -12.96 9.13 -11.34
CA ARG A 83 -11.92 10.10 -10.92
C ARG A 83 -11.13 9.65 -9.68
N PHE A 84 -11.61 8.62 -8.99
CA PHE A 84 -11.01 8.02 -7.80
C PHE A 84 -10.16 6.79 -8.10
N GLU A 85 -10.18 6.31 -9.34
CA GLU A 85 -9.33 5.21 -9.77
C GLU A 85 -7.89 5.72 -9.94
N VAL A 86 -6.96 5.09 -9.23
CA VAL A 86 -5.53 5.35 -9.37
C VAL A 86 -4.90 4.32 -10.27
N PHE A 87 -4.40 4.79 -11.41
CA PHE A 87 -3.68 3.96 -12.36
C PHE A 87 -2.20 3.87 -12.05
N ASN A 88 -1.66 2.66 -12.16
CA ASN A 88 -0.24 2.38 -12.11
C ASN A 88 0.41 2.99 -10.88
N LEU A 89 0.02 2.53 -9.69
CA LEU A 89 0.73 2.88 -8.46
C LEU A 89 2.16 2.37 -8.61
N THR A 90 3.14 3.25 -8.45
CA THR A 90 4.55 2.88 -8.44
C THR A 90 5.11 3.14 -7.05
N VAL A 91 6.24 2.52 -6.72
CA VAL A 91 6.92 2.77 -5.44
C VAL A 91 7.25 4.26 -5.26
N ILE A 92 7.63 4.95 -6.34
CA ILE A 92 7.89 6.40 -6.32
C ILE A 92 6.60 7.18 -6.02
N LYS A 93 5.51 6.90 -6.74
CA LYS A 93 4.21 7.56 -6.50
C LYS A 93 3.72 7.33 -5.07
N TYR A 94 3.91 6.12 -4.55
CA TYR A 94 3.59 5.79 -3.17
C TYR A 94 4.35 6.68 -2.18
N TYR A 95 5.67 6.77 -2.28
CA TYR A 95 6.44 7.62 -1.35
C TYR A 95 6.17 9.12 -1.54
N LEU A 96 5.87 9.57 -2.76
CA LEU A 96 5.41 10.95 -2.99
C LEU A 96 4.07 11.20 -2.30
N LEU A 97 3.11 10.28 -2.39
CA LEU A 97 1.83 10.36 -1.68
C LEU A 97 2.06 10.44 -0.16
N VAL A 98 2.88 9.54 0.39
CA VAL A 98 3.27 9.53 1.82
C VAL A 98 3.84 10.87 2.26
N LEU A 99 4.70 11.46 1.43
CA LEU A 99 5.35 12.73 1.71
C LEU A 99 4.35 13.90 1.65
N PHE A 100 3.59 14.02 0.57
CA PHE A 100 2.68 15.17 0.36
C PHE A 100 1.46 15.15 1.27
N THR A 101 1.00 13.96 1.70
CA THR A 101 -0.11 13.83 2.65
C THR A 101 0.34 13.99 4.11
N LEU A 102 1.65 14.12 4.37
CA LEU A 102 2.25 14.17 5.70
C LEU A 102 1.91 12.95 6.59
N THR A 103 1.36 11.88 6.03
CA THR A 103 1.02 10.64 6.76
C THR A 103 2.28 9.88 7.19
N GLY A 104 3.36 9.98 6.40
CA GLY A 104 4.68 9.47 6.80
C GLY A 104 5.24 10.20 8.01
N LEU A 105 5.11 11.54 8.04
CA LEU A 105 5.52 12.36 9.19
C LEU A 105 4.67 12.05 10.43
N SER A 106 3.35 11.90 10.26
CA SER A 106 2.44 11.47 11.33
C SER A 106 2.95 10.17 11.96
N THR A 107 3.36 9.19 11.14
CA THR A 107 3.81 7.90 11.63
C THR A 107 5.19 7.98 12.28
N PHE A 108 6.11 8.75 11.70
CA PHE A 108 7.44 9.00 12.26
C PHE A 108 7.36 9.62 13.67
N LEU A 109 6.41 10.52 13.91
CA LEU A 109 6.17 11.14 15.21
C LEU A 109 5.38 10.25 16.19
N GLY A 110 5.01 9.02 15.80
CA GLY A 110 4.17 8.14 16.62
C GLY A 110 2.72 8.59 16.74
N LEU A 111 2.27 9.48 15.84
CA LEU A 111 0.91 10.03 15.78
C LEU A 111 -0.01 9.23 14.84
N THR A 112 0.35 7.99 14.55
CA THR A 112 -0.45 7.08 13.73
C THR A 112 -0.95 5.93 14.58
N GLN A 113 -2.26 5.79 14.69
CA GLN A 113 -2.90 4.69 15.43
C GLN A 113 -3.35 3.62 14.45
N ILE A 114 -2.95 2.37 14.71
CA ILE A 114 -3.45 1.19 14.01
C ILE A 114 -4.67 0.69 14.79
N ILE A 115 -5.85 0.78 14.19
CA ILE A 115 -7.12 0.39 14.81
C ILE A 115 -7.45 -1.06 14.47
N ASP A 116 -7.26 -1.45 13.21
CA ASP A 116 -7.51 -2.81 12.71
C ASP A 116 -6.48 -3.18 11.64
N ALA A 117 -6.08 -4.44 11.61
CA ALA A 117 -5.18 -5.02 10.60
C ALA A 117 -5.35 -6.54 10.60
N ARG A 118 -6.24 -7.06 9.75
CA ARG A 118 -6.60 -8.48 9.72
C ARG A 118 -6.72 -9.03 8.30
N ASP A 119 -6.48 -10.33 8.17
CA ASP A 119 -6.62 -11.12 6.94
C ASP A 119 -7.84 -12.06 7.06
N ASN A 120 -8.20 -12.72 5.96
CA ASN A 120 -9.24 -13.74 5.87
C ASN A 120 -10.66 -13.28 6.25
N LEU A 121 -11.12 -12.15 5.72
CA LEU A 121 -12.50 -11.66 5.95
C LEU A 121 -13.62 -12.58 5.39
N ALA A 122 -13.27 -13.58 4.58
CA ALA A 122 -14.21 -14.43 3.85
C ALA A 122 -15.12 -15.32 4.72
N THR A 123 -14.91 -15.43 6.04
CA THR A 123 -15.63 -16.37 6.91
C THR A 123 -16.90 -15.81 7.58
N GLY A 124 -17.56 -14.83 6.98
CA GLY A 124 -18.92 -14.43 7.40
C GLY A 124 -19.00 -13.41 8.55
N GLU A 125 -17.90 -12.75 8.92
CA GLU A 125 -17.87 -11.66 9.92
C GLU A 125 -18.09 -10.25 9.31
N ASP A 126 -18.63 -10.17 8.09
CA ASP A 126 -18.71 -8.94 7.30
C ASP A 126 -19.86 -7.99 7.70
N ALA A 127 -20.78 -8.39 8.58
CA ALA A 127 -21.84 -7.49 9.05
C ALA A 127 -21.25 -6.25 9.76
N SER A 128 -20.12 -6.42 10.45
CA SER A 128 -19.39 -5.33 11.12
C SER A 128 -18.84 -4.29 10.14
N LEU A 129 -18.50 -4.72 8.91
CA LEU A 129 -17.93 -3.86 7.89
C LEU A 129 -18.97 -2.85 7.38
N TRP A 130 -20.23 -3.29 7.23
CA TRP A 130 -21.35 -2.45 6.80
C TRP A 130 -21.89 -1.53 7.90
N GLN A 131 -21.67 -1.86 9.17
CA GLN A 131 -22.04 -1.00 10.30
C GLN A 131 -20.99 0.09 10.59
N HIS A 132 -19.81 -0.01 10.01
CA HIS A 132 -18.73 0.93 10.28
C HIS A 132 -19.02 2.31 9.65
N PRO A 133 -18.67 3.43 10.32
CA PRO A 133 -18.84 4.77 9.73
C PRO A 133 -18.14 4.94 8.38
N LEU A 134 -17.02 4.24 8.17
CA LEU A 134 -16.24 4.17 6.93
C LEU A 134 -16.49 2.86 6.15
N HIS A 135 -17.75 2.41 6.05
CA HIS A 135 -18.12 1.27 5.19
C HIS A 135 -18.05 1.64 3.69
N PRO A 136 -17.77 0.68 2.80
CA PRO A 136 -17.77 0.88 1.37
C PRO A 136 -19.18 1.19 0.87
N ASP A 137 -19.29 2.15 -0.04
CA ASP A 137 -20.56 2.44 -0.72
C ASP A 137 -20.93 1.29 -1.68
N SER A 138 -22.22 0.97 -1.80
CA SER A 138 -22.66 -0.11 -2.69
C SER A 138 -22.32 0.17 -4.16
N GLY A 139 -22.37 1.44 -4.60
CA GLY A 139 -21.98 1.86 -5.94
C GLY A 139 -20.48 1.71 -6.19
N MET A 140 -19.63 1.89 -5.18
CA MET A 140 -18.20 1.61 -5.26
C MET A 140 -17.92 0.12 -5.42
N VAL A 141 -18.61 -0.72 -4.65
CA VAL A 141 -18.45 -2.19 -4.74
C VAL A 141 -18.95 -2.70 -6.10
N GLU A 142 -20.07 -2.17 -6.59
CA GLU A 142 -20.57 -2.48 -7.93
C GLU A 142 -19.58 -2.04 -9.01
N TYR A 143 -19.04 -0.82 -8.91
CA TYR A 143 -18.02 -0.31 -9.81
C TYR A 143 -16.79 -1.22 -9.84
N LEU A 144 -16.27 -1.58 -8.66
CA LEU A 144 -15.12 -2.46 -8.52
C LEU A 144 -15.40 -3.84 -9.14
N THR A 145 -16.56 -4.42 -8.86
CA THR A 145 -17.02 -5.70 -9.41
C THR A 145 -17.02 -5.67 -10.95
N ARG A 146 -17.54 -4.61 -11.56
CA ARG A 146 -17.52 -4.46 -13.03
C ARG A 146 -16.09 -4.32 -13.56
N ARG A 147 -15.25 -3.49 -12.92
CA ARG A 147 -13.86 -3.27 -13.36
C ARG A 147 -12.99 -4.53 -13.21
N ALA A 148 -13.26 -5.34 -12.19
CA ALA A 148 -12.63 -6.63 -11.96
C ALA A 148 -13.13 -7.75 -12.90
N GLY A 149 -14.16 -7.49 -13.71
CA GLY A 149 -14.73 -8.51 -14.61
C GLY A 149 -15.53 -9.60 -13.89
N GLY A 150 -15.93 -9.41 -12.64
CA GLY A 150 -16.68 -10.40 -11.87
C GLY A 150 -16.79 -10.07 -10.38
N PRO A 151 -17.55 -10.89 -9.61
CA PRO A 151 -17.72 -10.71 -8.17
C PRO A 151 -16.40 -10.68 -7.43
N VAL A 152 -16.24 -9.70 -6.54
CA VAL A 152 -15.04 -9.56 -5.71
C VAL A 152 -15.33 -9.94 -4.26
N THR A 153 -14.36 -10.54 -3.58
CA THR A 153 -14.48 -10.96 -2.17
C THR A 153 -13.52 -10.16 -1.30
N PRO A 154 -13.97 -9.54 -0.20
CA PRO A 154 -13.05 -8.88 0.73
C PRO A 154 -12.12 -9.92 1.36
N VAL A 155 -10.82 -9.63 1.38
CA VAL A 155 -9.80 -10.53 1.94
C VAL A 155 -9.05 -9.91 3.12
N ARG A 156 -8.86 -8.58 3.12
CA ARG A 156 -8.16 -7.88 4.22
C ARG A 156 -8.81 -6.58 4.56
N ARG A 157 -8.70 -6.18 5.82
CA ARG A 157 -9.09 -4.87 6.32
C ARG A 157 -7.95 -4.27 7.11
N PHE A 158 -7.72 -2.99 6.86
CA PHE A 158 -6.84 -2.17 7.66
C PHE A 158 -7.55 -0.87 8.03
N GLU A 159 -7.29 -0.38 9.22
CA GLU A 159 -7.88 0.86 9.71
C GLU A 159 -6.84 1.66 10.48
N TYR A 160 -6.69 2.93 10.10
CA TYR A 160 -5.69 3.83 10.67
C TYR A 160 -6.29 5.19 11.00
N ARG A 161 -5.72 5.82 12.02
CA ARG A 161 -5.90 7.26 12.29
C ARG A 161 -4.55 7.96 12.27
N PHE A 162 -4.37 8.87 11.32
CA PHE A 162 -3.21 9.75 11.22
C PHE A 162 -3.57 11.07 11.91
N LEU A 163 -3.18 11.20 13.19
CA LEU A 163 -3.65 12.28 14.05
C LEU A 163 -3.12 13.65 13.62
N LEU A 164 -1.90 13.70 13.08
CA LEU A 164 -1.27 14.96 12.63
C LEU A 164 -2.10 15.68 11.56
N VAL A 165 -2.73 14.92 10.66
CA VAL A 165 -3.52 15.44 9.54
C VAL A 165 -5.02 15.21 9.73
N GLY A 166 -5.45 14.74 10.90
CA GLY A 166 -6.86 14.48 11.19
C GLY A 166 -7.54 13.53 10.21
N LEU A 167 -6.81 12.51 9.72
CA LEU A 167 -7.26 11.57 8.69
C LEU A 167 -7.59 10.21 9.32
N HIS A 168 -8.81 9.72 9.13
CA HIS A 168 -9.26 8.37 9.49
C HIS A 168 -9.51 7.58 8.21
N VAL A 169 -8.82 6.46 8.04
CA VAL A 169 -8.84 5.67 6.80
C VAL A 169 -9.20 4.22 7.10
N VAL A 170 -10.08 3.65 6.29
CA VAL A 170 -10.30 2.21 6.18
C VAL A 170 -9.86 1.77 4.79
N MET A 171 -9.01 0.75 4.73
CA MET A 171 -8.51 0.16 3.50
C MET A 171 -8.97 -1.29 3.43
N LEU A 172 -9.68 -1.62 2.37
CA LEU A 172 -10.22 -2.94 2.11
C LEU A 172 -9.52 -3.53 0.90
N HIS A 173 -8.96 -4.72 1.08
CA HIS A 173 -8.47 -5.50 -0.05
C HIS A 173 -9.56 -6.44 -0.52
N TYR A 174 -9.77 -6.45 -1.82
CA TYR A 174 -10.68 -7.36 -2.48
C TYR A 174 -9.91 -8.29 -3.41
N ARG A 175 -10.40 -9.50 -3.59
CA ARG A 175 -9.87 -10.46 -4.56
C ARG A 175 -10.93 -10.78 -5.60
N SER A 176 -10.57 -10.67 -6.86
CA SER A 176 -11.38 -11.08 -8.01
C SER A 176 -11.24 -12.58 -8.30
N PRO A 177 -12.10 -13.15 -9.17
CA PRO A 177 -12.06 -14.58 -9.51
C PRO A 177 -10.76 -15.02 -10.17
N ASP A 178 -10.08 -14.14 -10.91
CA ASP A 178 -8.76 -14.39 -11.52
C ASP A 178 -7.60 -14.26 -10.52
N GLY A 179 -7.89 -13.91 -9.27
CA GLY A 179 -6.92 -13.78 -8.19
C GLY A 179 -6.26 -12.41 -8.08
N ALA A 180 -6.61 -11.44 -8.93
CA ALA A 180 -6.10 -10.08 -8.82
C ALA A 180 -6.51 -9.45 -7.48
N LEU A 181 -5.61 -8.64 -6.92
CA LEU A 181 -5.84 -7.93 -5.67
C LEU A 181 -6.24 -6.50 -5.99
N HIS A 182 -7.35 -6.04 -5.43
CA HIS A 182 -7.84 -4.67 -5.55
C HIS A 182 -7.78 -3.98 -4.19
N LEU A 183 -7.68 -2.65 -4.20
CA LEU A 183 -7.68 -1.83 -3.00
C LEU A 183 -8.83 -0.82 -3.10
N MET A 184 -9.63 -0.76 -2.04
CA MET A 184 -10.58 0.31 -1.81
C MET A 184 -10.19 1.04 -0.53
N GLU A 185 -9.80 2.30 -0.66
CA GLU A 185 -9.50 3.19 0.44
C GLU A 185 -10.67 4.15 0.64
N ILE A 186 -11.21 4.16 1.86
CA ILE A 186 -12.30 5.02 2.29
C ILE A 186 -11.79 5.88 3.42
N TYR A 187 -11.90 7.20 3.29
CA TYR A 187 -11.33 8.10 4.29
C TYR A 187 -12.25 9.24 4.68
N ASP A 188 -12.11 9.66 5.93
CA ASP A 188 -12.68 10.88 6.46
C ASP A 188 -11.56 11.79 6.94
N SER A 189 -11.62 13.06 6.56
CA SER A 189 -10.59 14.05 6.86
C SER A 189 -11.23 15.27 7.50
N ARG A 190 -10.80 15.54 8.73
CA ARG A 190 -11.29 16.67 9.52
C ARG A 190 -10.76 18.02 9.07
N LEU A 191 -9.73 18.02 8.21
CA LEU A 191 -9.14 19.26 7.73
C LEU A 191 -10.07 19.99 6.74
N GLY A 192 -10.97 19.29 6.04
CA GLY A 192 -11.90 19.90 5.09
C GLY A 192 -11.27 20.32 3.76
N TRP A 193 -10.10 19.78 3.40
CA TRP A 193 -9.33 20.18 2.22
C TRP A 193 -9.66 19.29 1.01
N TRP A 194 -10.92 19.24 0.55
CA TRP A 194 -11.29 18.46 -0.65
C TRP A 194 -12.49 19.04 -1.37
#